data_AF-A0A822B0I6-F1
#
_entry.id   AF-A0A822B0I6-F1
#
_cell.length_a   1.000
_cell.length_b   1.000
_cell.length_c   1.000
_cell.angle_alpha   90.00
_cell.angle_beta   90.00
_cell.angle_gamma   90.00
#
_symmetry.space_group_name_H-M   'P 1'
#
loop_
_entity.id
_entity.type
_entity.pdbx_description
1 polymer ?
#
loop_
_entity_poly.entity_id
_entity_poly.type
_entity_poly.pdbx_seq_one_letter_code
_entity_poly.pdbx_strand_id
1 'polypeptide(L)'
;MTTTDQAKTALLQFPYASIQFIADSNQCQHLPDECIKYLTLEATGVVRFLLQDALKFTRKCRRTKMITEDFESAMKMRYLEPIVGFRLSNGNLPFKTTTAAGSSHREVQCIDDHELQLDQVITAPLPKVPLDISIRTHWLAIEGKQPTINENPEIISKADLTADSLDPMKSLTKKRYNLDASKIKTSNPHELSLEQQIYYKEITEACVGSEEQKRTVCYHNILL
;
A
#
# COMPACT_ATOMS: atom_id res chain seq x y z
N MET A 1 28.66 12.68 -3.89
CA MET A 1 27.27 12.46 -4.36
C MET A 1 27.37 12.25 -5.86
N THR A 2 27.11 11.03 -6.32
CA THR A 2 27.42 10.60 -7.69
C THR A 2 26.47 11.22 -8.71
N THR A 3 26.97 11.47 -9.91
CA THR A 3 26.30 12.12 -11.06
C THR A 3 24.93 11.50 -11.42
N THR A 4 24.68 10.25 -11.03
CA THR A 4 23.40 9.54 -11.20
C THR A 4 22.29 10.05 -10.29
N ASP A 5 22.60 10.51 -9.07
CA ASP A 5 21.60 11.09 -8.16
C ASP A 5 21.18 12.50 -8.59
N GLN A 6 22.10 13.27 -9.18
CA GLN A 6 21.79 14.58 -9.76
C GLN A 6 20.81 14.46 -10.95
N ALA A 7 20.97 13.44 -11.79
CA ALA A 7 20.06 13.18 -12.91
C ALA A 7 18.65 12.74 -12.46
N LYS A 8 18.54 11.92 -11.40
CA LYS A 8 17.24 11.57 -10.80
C LYS A 8 16.57 12.73 -10.06
N THR A 9 17.35 13.61 -9.46
CA THR A 9 16.84 14.81 -8.78
C THR A 9 16.34 15.84 -9.79
N ALA A 10 17.01 15.96 -10.96
CA ALA A 10 16.55 16.79 -12.08
C ALA A 10 15.22 16.32 -12.68
N LEU A 11 14.92 15.02 -12.65
CA LEU A 11 13.66 14.43 -13.09
C LEU A 11 12.45 14.76 -12.19
N LEU A 12 12.67 15.26 -10.98
CA LEU A 12 11.62 15.54 -9.98
C LEU A 12 11.36 17.04 -9.79
N GLN A 13 11.92 17.89 -10.63
CA GLN A 13 11.73 19.35 -10.59
C GLN A 13 10.68 19.77 -11.63
N PHE A 14 9.87 20.77 -11.31
CA PHE A 14 8.95 21.32 -12.30
C PHE A 14 9.72 21.87 -13.52
N PRO A 15 9.20 21.71 -14.75
CA PRO A 15 9.80 22.31 -15.92
C PRO A 15 9.82 23.84 -15.80
N TYR A 16 10.93 24.48 -16.17
CA TYR A 16 11.02 25.95 -16.19
C TYR A 16 9.93 26.59 -17.07
N ALA A 17 9.58 25.91 -18.17
CA ALA A 17 8.51 26.33 -19.08
C ALA A 17 7.14 26.44 -18.37
N SER A 18 6.86 25.61 -17.36
CA SER A 18 5.59 25.65 -16.62
C SER A 18 5.48 26.91 -15.77
N ILE A 19 6.57 27.33 -15.12
CA ILE A 19 6.59 28.55 -14.31
C ILE A 19 6.59 29.79 -15.18
N GLN A 20 7.30 29.76 -16.31
CA GLN A 20 7.25 30.83 -17.30
C GLN A 20 5.82 31.00 -17.84
N PHE A 21 5.13 29.90 -18.15
CA PHE A 21 3.74 29.94 -18.60
C PHE A 21 2.79 30.55 -17.55
N ILE A 22 2.99 30.23 -16.26
CA ILE A 22 2.22 30.84 -15.16
C ILE A 22 2.57 32.33 -15.02
N ALA A 23 3.84 32.73 -15.19
CA ALA A 23 4.21 34.13 -15.13
C ALA A 23 3.58 34.95 -16.28
N ASP A 24 3.62 34.41 -17.50
CA ASP A 24 3.01 35.02 -18.68
C ASP A 24 1.48 35.16 -18.52
N SER A 25 0.80 34.16 -17.93
CA SER A 25 -0.64 34.21 -17.66
C SER A 25 -1.02 35.25 -16.60
N ASN A 26 -0.11 35.56 -15.67
CA ASN A 26 -0.25 36.62 -14.68
C ASN A 26 0.25 37.99 -15.19
N GLN A 27 0.51 38.13 -16.50
CA GLN A 27 1.00 39.37 -17.14
C GLN A 27 2.39 39.83 -16.62
N CYS A 28 3.15 38.93 -16.00
CA CYS A 28 4.53 39.19 -15.56
C CYS A 28 5.52 38.86 -16.68
N GLN A 29 5.69 39.79 -17.63
CA GLN A 29 6.61 39.60 -18.76
C GLN A 29 8.07 39.83 -18.37
N HIS A 30 8.99 39.07 -18.97
CA HIS A 30 10.45 39.20 -18.82
C HIS A 30 11.03 38.94 -17.42
N LEU A 31 10.62 37.83 -16.76
CA LEU A 31 11.33 37.39 -15.56
C LEU A 31 12.79 37.01 -15.87
N PRO A 32 13.76 37.44 -15.04
CA PRO A 32 15.14 36.96 -15.14
C PRO A 32 15.22 35.44 -14.92
N ASP A 33 16.13 34.78 -15.65
CA ASP A 33 16.33 33.32 -15.55
C ASP A 33 16.64 32.85 -14.13
N GLU A 34 17.37 33.66 -13.35
CA GLU A 34 17.66 33.37 -11.93
C GLU A 34 16.39 33.34 -11.06
N CYS A 35 15.44 34.23 -11.33
CA CYS A 35 14.15 34.24 -10.62
C CYS A 35 13.33 32.99 -10.97
N ILE A 36 13.32 32.59 -12.24
CA ILE A 36 12.63 31.37 -12.69
C ILE A 36 13.24 30.14 -12.01
N LYS A 37 14.57 30.03 -11.95
CA LYS A 37 15.26 28.95 -11.25
C LYS A 37 14.86 28.88 -9.78
N TYR A 38 14.89 30.01 -9.08
CA TYR A 38 14.54 30.09 -7.66
C TYR A 38 13.08 29.69 -7.40
N LEU A 39 12.14 30.26 -8.16
CA LEU A 39 10.72 29.93 -8.05
C LEU A 39 10.45 28.44 -8.32
N THR A 40 11.18 27.86 -9.27
CA THR A 40 11.07 26.44 -9.58
C THR A 40 11.50 25.56 -8.43
N LEU A 41 12.61 25.91 -7.79
CA LEU A 41 13.11 25.19 -6.62
C LEU A 41 12.12 25.28 -5.46
N GLU A 42 11.63 26.48 -5.15
CA GLU A 42 10.67 26.73 -4.08
C GLU A 42 9.34 26.00 -4.32
N ALA A 43 8.73 26.15 -5.50
CA ALA A 43 7.47 25.48 -5.83
C ALA A 43 7.58 23.95 -5.73
N THR A 44 8.69 23.40 -6.23
CA THR A 44 8.97 21.96 -6.11
C THR A 44 9.14 21.54 -4.64
N GLY A 45 9.82 22.36 -3.84
CA GLY A 45 10.01 22.14 -2.40
C GLY A 45 8.68 22.09 -1.64
N VAL A 46 7.81 23.08 -1.85
CA VAL A 46 6.48 23.17 -1.22
C VAL A 46 5.64 21.93 -1.53
N VAL A 47 5.56 21.53 -2.82
CA VAL A 47 4.79 20.34 -3.22
C VAL A 47 5.37 19.06 -2.59
N ARG A 48 6.70 18.92 -2.52
CA ARG A 48 7.33 17.77 -1.85
C ARG A 48 7.00 17.71 -0.37
N PHE A 49 7.03 18.83 0.34
CA PHE A 49 6.66 18.86 1.75
C PHE A 49 5.19 18.50 1.98
N LEU A 50 4.29 19.00 1.13
CA LEU A 50 2.88 18.63 1.17
C LEU A 50 2.66 17.14 0.89
N LEU A 51 3.35 16.58 -0.11
CA LEU A 51 3.29 15.15 -0.42
C LEU A 51 3.80 14.29 0.74
N GLN A 52 4.88 14.69 1.40
CA GLN A 52 5.39 13.97 2.57
C GLN A 52 4.37 13.97 3.71
N ASP A 53 3.69 15.08 3.95
CA ASP A 53 2.66 15.16 4.98
C ASP A 53 1.42 14.34 4.60
N ALA A 54 0.97 14.38 3.35
CA ALA A 54 -0.12 13.55 2.84
C ALA A 54 0.18 12.05 2.95
N LEU A 55 1.44 11.64 2.71
CA LEU A 55 1.89 10.26 2.93
C LEU A 55 1.82 9.84 4.40
N LYS A 56 2.05 10.76 5.35
CA LYS A 56 1.88 10.47 6.77
C LYS A 56 0.41 10.17 7.07
N PHE A 57 -0.53 10.96 6.55
CA PHE A 57 -1.97 10.70 6.68
C PHE A 57 -2.36 9.35 6.10
N THR A 58 -1.90 9.07 4.87
CA THR A 58 -2.15 7.79 4.18
C THR A 58 -1.76 6.59 5.04
N ARG A 59 -0.53 6.62 5.59
CA ARG A 59 0.00 5.54 6.44
C ARG A 59 -0.73 5.45 7.78
N LYS A 60 -1.09 6.59 8.38
CA LYS A 60 -1.85 6.62 9.65
C LYS A 60 -3.26 6.05 9.49
N CYS A 61 -3.86 6.19 8.31
CA CYS A 61 -5.11 5.54 7.93
C CYS A 61 -4.97 4.06 7.54
N ARG A 62 -3.77 3.46 7.66
CA ARG A 62 -3.47 2.08 7.24
C ARG A 62 -3.77 1.79 5.76
N ARG A 63 -3.68 2.82 4.91
CA ARG A 63 -3.84 2.70 3.45
C ARG A 63 -2.47 2.68 2.78
N THR A 64 -2.38 2.03 1.62
CA THR A 64 -1.19 2.03 0.76
C THR A 64 -1.30 3.03 -0.39
N LYS A 65 -2.52 3.38 -0.79
CA LYS A 65 -2.83 4.37 -1.83
C LYS A 65 -3.28 5.68 -1.18
N MET A 66 -2.62 6.78 -1.57
CA MET A 66 -2.99 8.14 -1.19
C MET A 66 -4.27 8.55 -1.92
N ILE A 67 -5.19 9.22 -1.22
CA ILE A 67 -6.42 9.79 -1.78
C ILE A 67 -6.38 11.31 -1.68
N THR A 68 -7.32 11.99 -2.34
CA THR A 68 -7.37 13.46 -2.36
C THR A 68 -7.62 14.07 -0.97
N GLU A 69 -8.37 13.37 -0.11
CA GLU A 69 -8.61 13.78 1.29
C GLU A 69 -7.32 13.81 2.14
N ASP A 70 -6.31 12.97 1.83
CA ASP A 70 -5.02 12.98 2.52
C ASP A 70 -4.24 14.26 2.20
N PHE A 71 -4.31 14.69 0.94
CA PHE A 71 -3.63 15.88 0.45
C PHE A 71 -4.32 17.15 0.94
N GLU A 72 -5.65 17.17 0.97
CA GLU A 72 -6.43 18.25 1.57
C GLU A 72 -6.13 18.40 3.07
N SER A 73 -6.01 17.28 3.80
CA SER A 73 -5.62 17.29 5.23
C SER A 73 -4.21 17.84 5.45
N ALA A 74 -3.28 17.55 4.53
CA ALA A 74 -1.93 18.11 4.56
C ALA A 74 -1.91 19.63 4.31
N MET A 75 -2.75 20.14 3.41
CA MET A 75 -2.90 21.59 3.21
C MET A 75 -3.48 22.28 4.44
N LYS A 76 -4.54 21.71 5.01
CA LYS A 76 -5.18 22.23 6.23
C LYS A 76 -4.19 22.31 7.39
N MET A 77 -3.34 21.29 7.55
CA MET A 77 -2.28 21.28 8.57
C MET A 77 -1.28 22.44 8.41
N ARG A 78 -1.02 22.88 7.18
CA ARG A 78 -0.10 23.98 6.85
C ARG A 78 -0.79 25.34 6.74
N TYR A 79 -2.07 25.44 7.11
CA TYR A 79 -2.87 26.66 6.98
C TYR A 79 -2.96 27.18 5.54
N LEU A 80 -2.94 26.27 4.56
CA LEU A 80 -3.19 26.59 3.16
C LEU A 80 -4.69 26.48 2.84
N GLU A 81 -5.14 27.24 1.85
CA GLU A 81 -6.52 27.18 1.37
C GLU A 81 -6.84 25.79 0.80
N PRO A 82 -7.92 25.13 1.26
CA PRO A 82 -8.28 23.81 0.77
C PRO A 82 -8.80 23.88 -0.67
N ILE A 83 -8.29 23.00 -1.51
CA ILE A 83 -8.73 22.91 -2.90
C ILE A 83 -10.03 22.09 -2.99
N VAL A 84 -11.09 22.68 -3.53
CA VAL A 84 -12.40 22.03 -3.74
C VAL A 84 -12.53 21.44 -5.14
N GLY A 85 -13.44 20.47 -5.31
CA GLY A 85 -13.76 19.90 -6.63
C GLY A 85 -12.97 18.64 -7.03
N PHE A 86 -12.05 18.15 -6.19
CA PHE A 86 -11.22 16.97 -6.49
C PHE A 86 -11.71 15.68 -5.82
N ARG A 87 -12.96 15.64 -5.35
CA ARG A 87 -13.55 14.42 -4.80
C ARG A 87 -14.17 13.61 -5.93
N LEU A 88 -13.41 12.66 -6.48
CA LEU A 88 -13.90 11.79 -7.53
C LEU A 88 -14.88 10.77 -6.92
N SER A 89 -16.17 10.90 -7.24
CA SER A 89 -17.17 9.90 -6.86
C SER A 89 -17.08 8.65 -7.75
N ASN A 90 -16.75 8.83 -9.04
CA ASN A 90 -16.79 7.79 -10.06
C ASN A 90 -15.61 7.92 -11.04
N GLY A 91 -14.49 7.22 -10.78
CA GLY A 91 -13.45 6.99 -11.78
C GLY A 91 -12.35 8.05 -11.88
N ASN A 92 -11.44 7.85 -12.83
CA ASN A 92 -10.26 8.68 -13.08
C ASN A 92 -10.64 9.94 -13.88
N LEU A 93 -10.00 11.07 -13.60
CA LEU A 93 -10.10 12.27 -14.45
C LEU A 93 -9.24 12.06 -15.71
N PRO A 94 -9.82 11.96 -16.93
CA PRO A 94 -9.02 11.82 -18.13
C PRO A 94 -8.35 13.17 -18.47
N PHE A 95 -7.04 13.16 -18.65
CA PHE A 95 -6.31 14.28 -19.23
C PHE A 95 -6.32 14.13 -20.76
N LYS A 96 -6.75 15.17 -21.49
CA LYS A 96 -6.67 15.22 -22.95
C LYS A 96 -5.53 16.15 -23.36
N THR A 97 -4.54 15.60 -24.07
CA THR A 97 -3.51 16.42 -24.72
C THR A 97 -4.09 17.06 -25.98
N THR A 98 -4.16 18.38 -26.00
CA THR A 98 -4.58 19.16 -27.17
C THR A 98 -3.42 20.05 -27.62
N THR A 99 -3.14 20.08 -28.92
CA THR A 99 -2.19 21.05 -29.48
C THR A 99 -2.91 22.37 -29.63
N ALA A 100 -2.42 23.43 -28.97
CA ALA A 100 -3.02 24.76 -29.06
C ALA A 100 -2.99 25.25 -30.52
N ALA A 101 -4.14 25.71 -31.04
CA ALA A 101 -4.26 26.20 -32.41
C ALA A 101 -3.29 27.38 -32.65
N GLY A 102 -2.37 27.20 -33.59
CA GLY A 102 -1.44 28.26 -34.03
C GLY A 102 0.00 28.18 -33.50
N SER A 103 0.34 27.25 -32.59
CA SER A 103 1.74 27.02 -32.19
C SER A 103 2.16 25.59 -32.52
N SER A 104 3.11 25.43 -33.45
CA SER A 104 3.45 24.13 -34.04
C SER A 104 4.12 23.12 -33.12
N HIS A 105 4.39 23.45 -31.84
CA HIS A 105 5.22 22.60 -30.97
C HIS A 105 4.89 22.65 -29.45
N ARG A 106 3.71 23.15 -29.03
CA ARG A 106 3.33 23.14 -27.60
C ARG A 106 2.09 22.29 -27.37
N GLU A 107 2.30 21.12 -26.78
CA GLU A 107 1.24 20.25 -26.26
C GLU A 107 0.72 20.83 -24.95
N VAL A 108 -0.58 21.11 -24.88
CA VAL A 108 -1.25 21.55 -23.66
C VAL A 108 -2.17 20.43 -23.20
N GLN A 109 -2.03 20.01 -21.95
CA GLN A 109 -2.95 19.05 -21.36
C GLN A 109 -4.13 19.81 -20.75
N CYS A 110 -5.32 19.53 -21.25
CA CYS A 110 -6.56 20.09 -20.75
C CYS A 110 -7.35 19.01 -20.00
N ILE A 111 -8.08 19.44 -18.99
CA ILE A 111 -9.10 18.61 -18.35
C ILE A 111 -10.32 18.64 -19.25
N ASP A 112 -10.84 17.45 -19.55
CA ASP A 112 -12.08 17.30 -20.30
C ASP A 112 -13.25 17.57 -19.35
N ASP A 113 -13.80 18.78 -19.40
CA ASP A 113 -14.96 19.17 -18.60
C ASP A 113 -16.20 19.17 -19.50
N HIS A 114 -17.05 18.17 -19.32
CA HIS A 114 -18.31 18.05 -20.05
C HIS A 114 -19.43 18.70 -19.26
N GLU A 115 -20.11 19.66 -19.88
CA GLU A 115 -21.31 20.27 -19.29
C GLU A 115 -22.41 19.21 -19.13
N LEU A 116 -22.88 19.05 -17.89
CA LEU A 116 -23.97 18.14 -17.55
C LEU A 116 -25.29 18.90 -17.50
N GLN A 117 -26.33 18.33 -18.11
CA GLN A 117 -27.69 18.85 -17.98
C GLN A 117 -28.22 18.56 -16.56
N LEU A 118 -28.75 19.59 -15.89
CA LEU A 118 -29.27 19.48 -14.53
C LEU A 118 -30.37 18.43 -14.41
N ASP A 119 -31.25 18.33 -15.41
CA ASP A 119 -32.35 17.35 -15.43
C ASP A 119 -31.84 15.90 -15.39
N GLN A 120 -30.69 15.63 -16.04
CA GLN A 120 -30.07 14.32 -16.02
C GLN A 120 -29.51 13.98 -14.63
N VAL A 121 -28.93 14.97 -13.94
CA VAL A 121 -28.39 14.80 -12.58
C VAL A 121 -29.52 14.55 -11.57
N ILE A 122 -30.64 15.28 -11.71
CA ILE A 122 -31.79 15.14 -10.82
C ILE A 122 -32.50 13.80 -11.04
N THR A 123 -32.58 13.33 -12.29
CA THR A 123 -33.25 12.07 -12.64
C THR A 123 -32.34 10.84 -12.43
N ALA A 124 -31.05 11.05 -12.15
CA ALA A 124 -30.10 9.96 -11.97
C ALA A 124 -30.51 9.04 -10.81
N PRO A 125 -30.42 7.71 -10.98
CA PRO A 125 -30.76 6.78 -9.92
C PRO A 125 -29.78 6.92 -8.75
N LEU A 126 -30.31 6.77 -7.54
CA LEU A 126 -29.50 6.78 -6.32
C LEU A 126 -28.42 5.69 -6.37
N PRO A 127 -27.18 5.99 -5.93
CA PRO A 127 -26.13 4.99 -5.86
C PRO A 127 -26.51 3.89 -4.87
N LYS A 128 -26.06 2.66 -5.17
CA LYS A 128 -26.27 1.53 -4.27
C LYS A 128 -25.46 1.73 -2.99
N VAL A 129 -26.12 1.60 -1.85
CA VAL A 129 -25.46 1.67 -0.54
C VAL A 129 -24.68 0.38 -0.32
N PRO A 130 -23.39 0.44 0.05
CA PRO A 130 -22.62 -0.74 0.45
C PRO A 130 -23.23 -1.44 1.67
N LEU A 131 -22.92 -2.72 1.84
CA LEU A 131 -23.28 -3.45 3.05
C LEU A 131 -22.53 -2.90 4.27
N ASP A 132 -23.17 -3.01 5.43
CA ASP A 132 -22.55 -2.63 6.71
C ASP A 132 -21.31 -3.48 7.02
N ILE A 133 -20.41 -2.87 7.81
CA ILE A 133 -19.15 -3.48 8.21
C ILE A 133 -19.44 -4.67 9.14
N SER A 134 -18.97 -5.86 8.77
CA SER A 134 -19.01 -7.06 9.60
C SER A 134 -17.62 -7.71 9.68
N ILE A 135 -17.34 -8.37 10.82
CA ILE A 135 -16.06 -9.05 11.06
C ILE A 135 -16.30 -10.56 10.91
N ARG A 136 -15.47 -11.21 10.08
CA ARG A 136 -15.44 -12.67 9.93
C ARG A 136 -14.09 -13.19 10.43
N THR A 137 -14.11 -14.19 11.29
CA THR A 137 -12.90 -14.81 11.84
C THR A 137 -12.65 -16.17 11.20
N HIS A 138 -11.39 -16.52 11.02
CA HIS A 138 -10.94 -17.84 10.58
C HIS A 138 -9.54 -18.12 11.15
N TRP A 139 -9.13 -19.39 11.14
CA TRP A 139 -7.80 -19.78 11.58
C TRP A 139 -6.75 -19.50 10.51
N LEU A 140 -5.84 -18.55 10.77
CA LEU A 140 -4.69 -18.31 9.91
C LEU A 140 -3.60 -19.37 10.09
N ALA A 141 -3.39 -19.86 11.31
CA ALA A 141 -2.42 -20.90 11.62
C ALA A 141 -2.84 -21.71 12.84
N ILE A 142 -2.53 -23.01 12.82
CA ILE A 142 -2.67 -23.95 13.93
C ILE A 142 -1.28 -24.58 14.12
N GLU A 143 -0.69 -24.41 15.29
CA GLU A 143 0.66 -24.91 15.61
C GLU A 143 1.73 -24.47 14.59
N GLY A 144 1.67 -23.22 14.14
CA GLY A 144 2.59 -22.66 13.15
C GLY A 144 2.39 -23.16 11.72
N LYS A 145 1.40 -24.04 11.47
CA LYS A 145 1.03 -24.50 10.14
C LYS A 145 -0.26 -23.82 9.68
N GLN A 146 -0.26 -23.31 8.46
CA GLN A 146 -1.41 -22.67 7.86
C GLN A 146 -2.42 -23.75 7.38
N PRO A 147 -3.67 -23.76 7.85
CA PRO A 147 -4.68 -24.71 7.39
C PRO A 147 -5.14 -24.37 5.97
N THR A 148 -5.49 -25.39 5.20
CA THR A 148 -5.95 -25.28 3.80
C THR A 148 -7.46 -24.97 3.76
N ILE A 149 -7.82 -23.75 4.14
CA ILE A 149 -9.18 -23.20 3.99
C ILE A 149 -9.20 -22.19 2.85
N ASN A 150 -10.38 -21.90 2.30
CA ASN A 150 -10.54 -21.00 1.15
C ASN A 150 -10.11 -19.55 1.45
N GLU A 151 -10.18 -19.13 2.71
CA GLU A 151 -9.78 -17.79 3.18
C GLU A 151 -8.26 -17.61 3.25
N ASN A 152 -7.51 -18.72 3.36
CA ASN A 152 -6.07 -18.71 3.51
C ASN A 152 -5.40 -18.78 2.12
N PRO A 153 -4.31 -18.02 1.88
CA PRO A 153 -3.60 -18.10 0.61
C PRO A 153 -3.04 -19.51 0.37
N GLU A 154 -2.93 -19.91 -0.89
CA GLU A 154 -2.27 -21.16 -1.25
C GLU A 154 -0.81 -21.13 -0.76
N ILE A 155 -0.32 -22.24 -0.23
CA ILE A 155 1.05 -22.32 0.29
C ILE A 155 2.01 -22.37 -0.90
N ILE A 156 2.57 -21.22 -1.25
CA ILE A 156 3.55 -21.07 -2.34
C ILE A 156 4.95 -21.40 -1.80
N SER A 157 5.81 -22.00 -2.63
CA SER A 157 7.20 -22.28 -2.24
C SER A 157 7.97 -20.98 -1.95
N LYS A 158 8.94 -21.03 -1.02
CA LYS A 158 9.77 -19.85 -0.67
C LYS A 158 10.50 -19.26 -1.89
N ALA A 159 10.87 -20.08 -2.87
CA ALA A 159 11.54 -19.65 -4.09
C ALA A 159 10.60 -18.81 -4.99
N ASP A 160 9.34 -19.22 -5.09
CA ASP A 160 8.32 -18.49 -5.84
C ASP A 160 7.91 -17.20 -5.13
N LEU A 161 7.86 -17.19 -3.79
CA LEU A 161 7.61 -15.98 -2.99
C LEU A 161 8.70 -14.93 -3.17
N THR A 162 9.97 -15.35 -3.25
CA THR A 162 11.09 -14.42 -3.54
C THR A 162 11.01 -13.85 -4.95
N ALA A 163 10.52 -14.62 -5.93
CA ALA A 163 10.34 -14.14 -7.30
C ALA A 163 9.18 -13.13 -7.40
N ASP A 164 8.05 -13.39 -6.73
CA ASP A 164 6.89 -12.48 -6.71
C ASP A 164 7.17 -11.19 -5.93
N SER A 165 7.99 -11.25 -4.87
CA SER A 165 8.38 -10.05 -4.11
C SER A 165 9.29 -9.09 -4.89
N LEU A 166 9.92 -9.56 -5.98
CA LEU A 166 10.79 -8.77 -6.85
C LEU A 166 10.02 -8.16 -8.04
N ASP A 167 8.94 -8.80 -8.50
CA ASP A 167 8.12 -8.37 -9.65
C ASP A 167 6.60 -8.57 -9.40
N PRO A 168 5.89 -7.64 -8.75
CA PRO A 168 4.45 -7.77 -8.47
C PRO A 168 3.54 -7.78 -9.71
N MET A 169 4.08 -7.55 -10.92
CA MET A 169 3.33 -7.47 -12.18
C MET A 169 3.09 -8.84 -12.86
N LYS A 170 3.84 -9.89 -12.49
CA LYS A 170 3.71 -11.24 -13.11
C LYS A 170 2.58 -12.09 -12.52
N SER A 171 2.08 -11.74 -11.33
CA SER A 171 1.10 -12.52 -10.56
C SER A 171 -0.30 -12.63 -11.22
N LEU A 172 -0.62 -11.81 -12.22
CA LEU A 172 -1.94 -11.80 -12.87
C LEU A 172 -2.21 -12.97 -13.85
N THR A 173 -1.23 -13.85 -14.12
CA THR A 173 -1.35 -14.85 -15.22
C THR A 173 -1.39 -16.31 -14.80
N LYS A 174 -1.24 -16.65 -13.52
CA LYS A 174 -1.31 -18.05 -13.05
C LYS A 174 -2.52 -18.29 -12.16
N LYS A 175 -3.67 -18.55 -12.79
CA LYS A 175 -4.67 -19.44 -12.20
C LYS A 175 -4.68 -20.72 -13.01
N ARG A 176 -4.37 -21.84 -12.35
CA ARG A 176 -5.21 -23.05 -12.34
C ARG A 176 -4.47 -24.30 -11.81
N TYR A 177 -5.18 -24.99 -10.91
CA TYR A 177 -5.13 -26.39 -10.44
C TYR A 177 -3.93 -26.87 -9.59
N ASN A 178 -4.20 -27.16 -8.31
CA ASN A 178 -4.37 -28.53 -7.82
C ASN A 178 -4.89 -28.53 -6.37
N LEU A 179 -6.18 -28.85 -6.20
CA LEU A 179 -6.68 -29.38 -4.93
C LEU A 179 -6.28 -30.86 -4.91
N ASP A 180 -5.13 -31.19 -4.33
CA ASP A 180 -4.93 -32.54 -3.83
C ASP A 180 -4.09 -32.49 -2.56
N ALA A 181 -4.62 -33.19 -1.56
CA ALA A 181 -4.20 -33.17 -0.18
C ALA A 181 -2.69 -33.37 -0.01
N SER A 182 -2.00 -32.30 0.41
CA SER A 182 -0.64 -32.42 0.94
C SER A 182 -0.72 -33.02 2.35
N LYS A 183 -0.76 -34.36 2.38
CA LYS A 183 -0.39 -35.17 3.54
C LYS A 183 0.89 -34.58 4.14
N ILE A 184 0.75 -34.06 5.35
CA ILE A 184 1.86 -33.58 6.19
C ILE A 184 2.80 -34.78 6.38
N LYS A 185 3.88 -34.83 5.59
CA LYS A 185 5.00 -35.73 5.87
C LYS A 185 5.75 -35.16 7.06
N THR A 186 5.41 -35.65 8.25
CA THR A 186 6.21 -35.53 9.47
C THR A 186 7.48 -36.36 9.27
N SER A 187 8.53 -35.73 8.76
CA SER A 187 9.84 -36.38 8.70
C SER A 187 10.90 -35.31 8.87
N ASN A 188 11.37 -35.15 10.10
CA ASN A 188 12.77 -34.91 10.46
C ASN A 188 12.93 -34.98 12.00
N PRO A 189 14.13 -35.31 12.50
CA PRO A 189 14.34 -35.90 13.83
C PRO A 189 14.10 -34.86 14.93
N HIS A 190 13.34 -35.30 15.94
CA HIS A 190 12.91 -34.61 17.15
C HIS A 190 12.74 -33.09 17.06
N GLU A 191 11.48 -32.66 16.93
CA GLU A 191 11.04 -31.28 17.21
C GLU A 191 11.37 -30.81 18.65
N LEU A 192 11.87 -31.72 19.51
CA LEU A 192 12.18 -31.52 20.91
C LEU A 192 13.69 -31.46 21.15
N SER A 193 14.12 -30.47 21.95
CA SER A 193 15.46 -30.36 22.53
C SER A 193 15.82 -31.61 23.35
N LEU A 194 17.12 -31.91 23.49
CA LEU A 194 17.61 -33.00 24.34
C LEU A 194 17.09 -32.89 25.77
N GLU A 195 17.06 -31.68 26.34
CA GLU A 195 16.52 -31.43 27.67
C GLU A 195 15.02 -31.78 27.76
N GLN A 196 14.26 -31.46 26.72
CA GLN A 196 12.83 -31.78 26.67
C GLN A 196 12.60 -33.29 26.55
N GLN A 197 13.50 -34.01 25.86
CA GLN A 197 13.45 -35.46 25.78
C GLN A 197 13.80 -36.12 27.11
N ILE A 198 14.83 -35.62 27.80
CA ILE A 198 15.22 -36.09 29.15
C ILE A 198 14.05 -35.86 30.12
N TYR A 199 13.50 -34.65 30.13
CA TYR A 199 12.34 -34.31 30.95
C TYR A 199 11.12 -35.20 30.67
N TYR A 200 10.80 -35.44 29.38
CA TYR A 200 9.73 -36.35 28.99
C TYR A 200 9.98 -37.79 29.48
N LYS A 201 11.22 -38.27 29.39
CA LYS A 201 11.61 -39.59 29.89
C LYS A 201 11.46 -39.68 31.41
N GLU A 202 11.96 -38.71 32.15
CA GLU A 202 11.85 -38.67 33.62
C GLU A 202 10.39 -38.64 34.09
N ILE A 203 9.54 -37.85 33.43
CA ILE A 203 8.10 -37.80 33.70
C ILE A 203 7.42 -39.14 33.42
N THR A 204 7.71 -39.76 32.28
CA THR A 204 7.04 -41.03 31.91
C THR A 204 7.48 -42.18 32.81
N GLU A 205 8.75 -42.23 33.20
CA GLU A 205 9.26 -43.20 34.18
C GLU A 205 8.67 -42.96 35.59
N ALA A 206 8.58 -41.70 36.05
CA ALA A 206 7.96 -41.36 37.33
C ALA A 206 6.46 -41.67 37.37
N CYS A 207 5.75 -41.54 36.25
CA CYS A 207 4.35 -41.91 36.13
C CYS A 207 4.10 -43.42 36.28
N VAL A 208 4.97 -44.25 35.68
CA VAL A 208 4.83 -45.72 35.67
C VAL A 208 5.51 -46.39 36.87
N GLY A 209 6.43 -45.69 37.53
CA GLY A 209 7.19 -46.19 38.68
C GLY A 209 6.33 -46.47 39.92
N SER A 210 6.79 -47.38 40.76
CA SER A 210 6.12 -47.79 42.01
C SER A 210 6.16 -46.74 43.13
N GLU A 211 6.95 -45.68 42.96
CA GLU A 211 7.23 -44.67 43.98
C GLU A 211 6.21 -43.51 43.94
N GLU A 212 5.27 -43.52 44.89
CA GLU A 212 4.12 -42.59 44.92
C GLU A 212 4.52 -41.12 45.11
N GLN A 213 5.61 -40.86 45.84
CA GLN A 213 6.14 -39.51 46.04
C GLN A 213 6.62 -38.88 44.72
N LYS A 214 7.36 -39.64 43.90
CA LYS A 214 7.82 -39.17 42.57
C LYS A 214 6.65 -38.96 41.61
N ARG A 215 5.64 -39.82 41.69
CA ARG A 215 4.40 -39.69 40.89
C ARG A 215 3.62 -38.42 41.26
N THR A 216 3.55 -38.09 42.54
CA THR A 216 2.87 -36.87 43.03
C THR A 216 3.57 -35.61 42.54
N VAL A 217 4.91 -35.56 42.60
CA VAL A 217 5.71 -34.45 42.06
C VAL A 217 5.55 -34.35 40.53
N CYS A 218 5.48 -35.46 39.82
CA CYS A 218 5.25 -35.49 38.37
C CYS A 218 3.89 -34.87 38.00
N TYR A 219 2.81 -35.23 38.69
CA TYR A 219 1.50 -34.62 38.44
C TYR A 219 1.48 -33.12 38.74
N HIS A 220 2.16 -32.70 39.80
CA HIS A 220 2.31 -31.29 40.11
C HIS A 220 3.04 -30.53 38.98
N ASN A 221 4.08 -31.12 38.40
CA ASN A 221 4.87 -30.52 37.32
C ASN A 221 4.15 -30.44 35.97
N ILE A 222 3.14 -31.29 35.72
CA ILE A 222 2.37 -31.29 34.45
C ILE A 222 1.17 -30.34 34.51
N LEU A 223 0.56 -30.19 35.71
CA LEU A 223 -0.69 -29.44 35.89
C LEU A 223 -0.46 -27.94 36.18
N LEU A 224 0.76 -27.54 36.53
CA LEU A 224 1.19 -26.14 36.69
C LEU A 224 2.03 -25.70 35.50
#